data_AF-A0A9D1T7N8-F1
#
_entry.id   AF-A0A9D1T7N8-F1
#
_cell.length_a   1.000
_cell.length_b   1.000
_cell.length_c   1.000
_cell.angle_alpha   90.00
_cell.angle_beta   90.00
_cell.angle_gamma   90.00
#
_symmetry.space_group_name_H-M   'P 1'
#
loop_
_entity.id
_entity.type
_entity.pdbx_description
1 polymer ?
#
loop_
_entity_poly.entity_id
_entity_poly.type
_entity_poly.pdbx_seq_one_letter_code
_entity_poly.pdbx_strand_id
1 'polypeptide(L)'
;MTTETRNYVTEKTKELMAAFSCSKEAKEAAQAWLDAAGTDREKEETARYVAELEADIMPLEQLIAFARTEAGAGVFGGAEAAEGVAKHGEELKAAGKKYCDCPACAAAEAILEKKEEMLG
;
A
#
# COMPACT_ATOMS: atom_id res chain seq x y z
N MET A 1 19.82 5.46 -3.86
CA MET A 1 18.72 5.55 -4.87
C MET A 1 19.13 6.27 -6.17
N THR A 2 18.81 5.69 -7.34
CA THR A 2 19.04 6.31 -8.66
C THR A 2 17.94 7.30 -9.05
N THR A 3 18.16 8.14 -10.07
CA THR A 3 17.12 9.05 -10.59
C THR A 3 15.94 8.30 -11.20
N GLU A 4 16.18 7.17 -11.87
CA GLU A 4 15.10 6.35 -12.45
C GLU A 4 14.21 5.77 -11.35
N THR A 5 14.82 5.16 -10.32
CA THR A 5 14.10 4.66 -9.14
C THR A 5 13.31 5.78 -8.47
N ARG A 6 13.92 6.96 -8.26
CA ARG A 6 13.25 8.11 -7.63
C ARG A 6 12.03 8.56 -8.43
N ASN A 7 12.14 8.66 -9.75
CA ASN A 7 11.03 9.08 -10.61
C ASN A 7 9.88 8.06 -10.56
N TYR A 8 10.20 6.77 -10.68
CA TYR A 8 9.21 5.70 -10.58
C TYR A 8 8.47 5.73 -9.23
N VAL A 9 9.21 5.79 -8.13
CA VAL A 9 8.61 5.85 -6.78
C VAL A 9 7.82 7.14 -6.58
N THR A 10 8.25 8.26 -7.17
CA THR A 10 7.49 9.53 -7.16
C THR A 10 6.14 9.39 -7.84
N GLU A 11 6.07 8.75 -9.00
CA GLU A 11 4.81 8.51 -9.70
C GLU A 11 3.90 7.58 -8.88
N LYS A 12 4.42 6.46 -8.39
CA LYS A 12 3.64 5.52 -7.56
C LYS A 12 3.19 6.11 -6.22
N THR A 13 3.99 6.99 -5.64
CA THR A 13 3.62 7.72 -4.42
C THR A 13 2.44 8.66 -4.67
N LYS A 14 2.39 9.34 -5.83
CA LYS A 14 1.23 10.16 -6.20
C LYS A 14 -0.01 9.31 -6.46
N GLU A 15 0.13 8.15 -7.10
CA GLU A 15 -0.97 7.19 -7.27
C GLU A 15 -1.52 6.72 -5.91
N LEU A 16 -0.63 6.35 -4.99
CA LEU A 16 -0.98 5.98 -3.61
C LEU A 16 -1.77 7.10 -2.93
N MET A 17 -1.30 8.34 -2.99
CA MET A 17 -1.98 9.47 -2.34
C MET A 17 -3.35 9.78 -2.95
N ALA A 18 -3.51 9.56 -4.27
CA ALA A 18 -4.77 9.75 -4.98
C ALA A 18 -5.78 8.63 -4.73
N ALA A 19 -5.33 7.45 -4.26
CA ALA A 19 -6.22 6.33 -3.98
C ALA A 19 -7.23 6.69 -2.88
N PHE A 20 -8.50 6.40 -3.15
CA PHE A 20 -9.59 6.59 -2.20
C PHE A 20 -9.43 5.67 -0.97
N SER A 21 -8.73 4.56 -1.11
CA SER A 21 -8.47 3.57 -0.06
C SER A 21 -7.18 3.80 0.72
N CYS A 22 -6.42 4.85 0.41
CA CYS A 22 -5.18 5.15 1.12
C CYS A 22 -5.48 5.84 2.45
N SER A 23 -4.85 5.36 3.53
CA SER A 23 -4.96 5.90 4.88
C SER A 23 -4.45 7.35 4.93
N LYS A 24 -4.81 8.06 6.01
CA LYS A 24 -4.33 9.43 6.19
C LYS A 24 -2.83 9.41 6.51
N GLU A 25 -2.41 8.46 7.33
CA GLU A 25 -1.06 8.25 7.83
C GLU A 25 -0.10 7.92 6.67
N ALA A 26 -0.47 6.98 5.78
CA ALA A 26 0.31 6.71 4.57
C ALA A 26 0.41 7.93 3.64
N LYS A 27 -0.63 8.78 3.55
CA LYS A 27 -0.57 10.03 2.77
C LYS A 27 0.40 11.05 3.39
N GLU A 28 0.44 11.12 4.71
CA GLU A 28 1.37 12.01 5.42
C GLU A 28 2.82 11.54 5.23
N ALA A 29 3.09 10.23 5.37
CA ALA A 29 4.41 9.66 5.10
C ALA A 29 4.84 9.82 3.64
N ALA A 30 3.91 9.61 2.69
CA ALA A 30 4.13 9.84 1.27
C ALA A 30 4.50 11.30 0.96
N GLN A 31 3.79 12.27 1.54
CA GLN A 31 4.09 13.69 1.35
C GLN A 31 5.45 14.05 1.96
N ALA A 32 5.76 13.56 3.17
CA ALA A 32 7.05 13.79 3.80
C ALA A 32 8.22 13.27 2.95
N TRP A 33 8.06 12.09 2.34
CA TRP A 33 9.03 11.54 1.42
C TRP A 33 9.18 12.39 0.14
N LEU A 34 8.06 12.82 -0.47
CA LEU A 34 8.09 13.69 -1.65
C LEU A 34 8.80 15.02 -1.38
N ASP A 35 8.58 15.62 -0.20
CA ASP A 35 9.23 16.87 0.21
C ASP A 35 10.72 16.70 0.50
N ALA A 36 11.14 15.47 0.82
CA ALA A 36 12.53 15.13 1.12
C ALA A 36 13.30 14.58 -0.10
N ALA A 37 12.61 14.13 -1.15
CA ALA A 37 13.24 13.55 -2.33
C ALA A 37 14.23 14.51 -2.99
N GLY A 38 15.48 14.06 -3.19
CA GLY A 38 16.59 14.86 -3.72
C GLY A 38 17.25 15.81 -2.71
N THR A 39 16.83 15.80 -1.43
CA THR A 39 17.43 16.59 -0.35
C THR A 39 18.35 15.74 0.52
N ASP A 40 19.02 16.38 1.49
CA ASP A 40 19.81 15.71 2.54
C ASP A 40 18.96 14.85 3.48
N ARG A 41 17.64 15.09 3.54
CA ARG A 41 16.68 14.31 4.35
C ARG A 41 16.16 13.05 3.63
N GLU A 42 16.44 12.87 2.34
CA GLU A 42 15.88 11.78 1.52
C GLU A 42 16.07 10.41 2.18
N LYS A 43 17.25 10.15 2.75
CA LYS A 43 17.57 8.85 3.35
C LYS A 43 16.72 8.54 4.58
N GLU A 44 16.56 9.51 5.48
CA GLU A 44 15.79 9.34 6.72
C GLU A 44 14.30 9.15 6.41
N GLU A 45 13.75 10.00 5.54
CA GLU A 45 12.34 9.92 5.15
C GLU A 45 12.05 8.69 4.29
N THR A 46 13.01 8.21 3.49
CA THR A 46 12.84 6.93 2.75
C THR A 46 12.70 5.75 3.71
N ALA A 47 13.49 5.70 4.79
CA ALA A 47 13.36 4.63 5.78
C ALA A 47 12.01 4.67 6.50
N ARG A 48 11.54 5.86 6.89
CA ARG A 48 10.21 6.06 7.49
C ARG A 48 9.08 5.66 6.55
N TYR A 49 9.16 6.13 5.31
CA TYR A 49 8.13 5.88 4.32
C TYR A 49 8.01 4.39 3.98
N VAL A 50 9.13 3.69 3.78
CA VAL A 50 9.12 2.24 3.58
C VAL A 50 8.50 1.52 4.78
N ALA A 51 8.86 1.91 6.01
CA ALA A 51 8.29 1.28 7.22
C ALA A 51 6.78 1.49 7.33
N GLU A 52 6.29 2.69 7.00
CA GLU A 52 4.85 2.98 6.96
C GLU A 52 4.13 2.12 5.91
N LEU A 53 4.66 2.04 4.69
CA LEU A 53 4.06 1.22 3.63
C LEU A 53 4.02 -0.27 4.00
N GLU A 54 5.06 -0.79 4.67
CA GLU A 54 5.07 -2.18 5.14
C GLU A 54 4.06 -2.44 6.26
N ALA A 55 3.76 -1.43 7.08
CA ALA A 55 2.76 -1.54 8.13
C ALA A 55 1.32 -1.46 7.57
N ASP A 56 1.10 -0.63 6.54
CA ASP A 56 -0.22 -0.33 6.00
C ASP A 56 -0.66 -1.24 4.83
N ILE A 57 0.27 -1.90 4.14
CA ILE A 57 -0.08 -2.80 3.04
C ILE A 57 -0.84 -4.03 3.56
N MET A 58 -2.03 -4.28 3.03
CA MET A 58 -2.95 -5.29 3.54
C MET A 58 -2.67 -6.69 2.96
N PRO A 59 -2.24 -7.68 3.76
CA PRO A 59 -2.08 -9.06 3.31
C PRO A 59 -3.44 -9.70 2.99
N LEU A 60 -3.49 -10.53 1.95
CA LEU A 60 -4.75 -11.17 1.52
C LEU A 60 -5.37 -12.04 2.61
N GLU A 61 -4.57 -12.81 3.33
CA GLU A 61 -5.10 -13.69 4.38
C GLU A 61 -5.80 -12.91 5.49
N GLN A 62 -5.24 -11.74 5.85
CA GLN A 62 -5.84 -10.85 6.84
C GLN A 62 -7.11 -10.19 6.30
N LEU A 63 -7.10 -9.72 5.04
CA LEU A 63 -8.29 -9.16 4.38
C LEU A 63 -9.44 -10.17 4.33
N ILE A 64 -9.17 -11.40 3.87
CA ILE A 64 -10.18 -12.47 3.76
C ILE A 64 -10.76 -12.80 5.13
N ALA A 65 -9.90 -12.97 6.14
CA ALA A 65 -10.33 -13.25 7.50
C ALA A 65 -11.20 -12.11 8.06
N PHE A 66 -10.79 -10.86 7.86
CA PHE A 66 -11.52 -9.68 8.32
C PHE A 66 -12.88 -9.55 7.63
N ALA A 67 -12.94 -9.74 6.31
CA ALA A 67 -14.16 -9.63 5.53
C ALA A 67 -15.24 -10.66 5.95
N ARG A 68 -14.84 -11.80 6.53
CA ARG A 68 -15.75 -12.81 7.08
C ARG A 68 -16.21 -12.52 8.52
N THR A 69 -15.89 -11.36 9.08
CA THR A 69 -16.36 -10.93 10.42
C THR A 69 -17.54 -9.95 10.33
N GLU A 70 -18.29 -9.79 11.42
CA GLU A 70 -19.34 -8.76 11.52
C GLU A 70 -18.78 -7.34 11.36
N ALA A 71 -17.58 -7.08 11.88
CA ALA A 71 -16.89 -5.80 11.71
C ALA A 71 -16.53 -5.53 10.24
N GLY A 72 -16.05 -6.56 9.53
CA GLY A 72 -15.80 -6.51 8.09
C GLY A 72 -17.08 -6.23 7.30
N ALA A 73 -18.19 -6.89 7.64
CA ALA A 73 -19.49 -6.57 7.06
C ALA A 73 -19.90 -5.10 7.30
N GLY A 74 -19.62 -4.55 8.48
CA GLY A 74 -19.83 -3.13 8.78
C GLY A 74 -19.00 -2.19 7.89
N VAL A 75 -17.75 -2.56 7.59
CA VAL A 75 -16.85 -1.76 6.74
C VAL A 75 -17.19 -1.86 5.26
N PHE A 76 -17.49 -3.06 4.77
CA PHE A 76 -17.69 -3.30 3.33
C PHE A 76 -19.13 -3.10 2.85
N GLY A 77 -20.05 -2.68 3.72
CA GLY A 77 -21.42 -2.33 3.33
C GLY A 77 -22.41 -3.51 3.37
N GLY A 78 -22.20 -4.45 4.28
CA GLY A 78 -23.07 -5.60 4.55
C GLY A 78 -22.39 -6.95 4.29
N ALA A 79 -23.04 -8.02 4.76
CA ALA A 79 -22.49 -9.37 4.69
C ALA A 79 -22.26 -9.86 3.24
N GLU A 80 -23.14 -9.49 2.30
CA GLU A 80 -23.00 -9.88 0.89
C GLU A 80 -21.78 -9.22 0.24
N ALA A 81 -21.60 -7.91 0.43
CA ALA A 81 -20.45 -7.18 -0.10
C ALA A 81 -19.14 -7.67 0.53
N ALA A 82 -19.13 -7.92 1.84
CA ALA A 82 -17.96 -8.45 2.53
C ALA A 82 -17.59 -9.88 2.08
N GLU A 83 -18.58 -10.75 1.86
CA GLU A 83 -18.34 -12.07 1.27
C GLU A 83 -17.79 -11.96 -0.16
N GLY A 84 -18.23 -10.96 -0.94
CA GLY A 84 -17.63 -10.62 -2.23
C GLY A 84 -16.14 -10.27 -2.12
N VAL A 85 -15.77 -9.45 -1.14
CA VAL A 85 -14.36 -9.11 -0.85
C VAL A 85 -13.55 -10.34 -0.46
N ALA A 86 -14.10 -11.21 0.39
CA ALA A 86 -13.44 -12.45 0.78
C ALA A 86 -13.18 -13.37 -0.41
N LYS A 87 -14.17 -13.54 -1.31
CA LYS A 87 -14.01 -14.34 -2.53
C LYS A 87 -12.97 -13.77 -3.48
N HIS A 88 -12.99 -12.45 -3.71
CA HIS A 88 -11.98 -11.77 -4.51
C HIS A 88 -10.57 -11.97 -3.93
N GLY A 89 -10.42 -11.88 -2.61
CA GLY A 89 -9.16 -12.18 -1.94
C GLY A 89 -8.66 -13.61 -2.16
N GLU A 90 -9.55 -14.60 -2.13
CA GLU A 90 -9.20 -16.01 -2.41
C GLU A 90 -8.78 -16.21 -3.88
N GLU A 91 -9.42 -15.51 -4.83
CA GLU A 91 -9.05 -15.53 -6.25
C GLU A 91 -7.65 -14.94 -6.48
N LEU A 92 -7.33 -13.81 -5.85
CA LEU A 92 -6.00 -13.21 -5.89
C LEU A 92 -4.95 -14.13 -5.27
N LYS A 93 -5.28 -14.77 -4.14
CA LYS A 93 -4.40 -15.74 -3.48
C LYS A 93 -4.12 -16.94 -4.39
N ALA A 94 -5.15 -17.46 -5.06
CA ALA A 94 -5.00 -18.54 -6.04
C ALA A 94 -4.15 -18.11 -7.25
N ALA A 95 -4.18 -16.84 -7.62
CA ALA A 95 -3.31 -16.25 -8.64
C ALA A 95 -1.88 -15.95 -8.13
N GLY A 96 -1.54 -16.31 -6.89
CA GLY A 96 -0.21 -16.14 -6.31
C GLY A 96 0.10 -14.73 -5.81
N LYS A 97 -0.90 -13.86 -5.69
CA LYS A 97 -0.74 -12.52 -5.10
C LYS A 97 -0.62 -12.63 -3.58
N LYS A 98 0.05 -11.63 -2.98
CA LYS A 98 0.29 -11.56 -1.52
C LYS A 98 -0.59 -10.55 -0.82
N TYR A 99 -0.89 -9.44 -1.50
CA TYR A 99 -1.57 -8.28 -0.93
C TYR A 99 -2.89 -8.00 -1.63
N CYS A 100 -3.76 -7.28 -0.94
CA CYS A 100 -4.96 -6.66 -1.49
C CYS A 100 -4.60 -5.85 -2.75
N ASP A 101 -5.48 -5.87 -3.75
CA ASP A 101 -5.29 -5.14 -5.01
C ASP A 101 -6.04 -3.81 -5.06
N CYS A 102 -6.54 -3.31 -3.92
CA CYS A 102 -7.11 -1.97 -3.87
C CYS A 102 -6.05 -0.94 -4.34
N PRO A 103 -6.45 0.20 -4.93
CA PRO A 103 -5.50 1.10 -5.57
C PRO A 103 -4.32 1.53 -4.67
N ALA A 104 -4.58 1.70 -3.36
CA ALA A 104 -3.53 1.98 -2.38
C ALA A 104 -2.53 0.83 -2.20
N CYS A 105 -3.01 -0.41 -1.96
CA CYS A 105 -2.14 -1.56 -1.75
C CYS A 105 -1.35 -1.93 -3.02
N ALA A 106 -1.94 -1.77 -4.21
CA ALA A 106 -1.24 -1.98 -5.48
C ALA A 106 -0.10 -0.96 -5.68
N ALA A 107 -0.33 0.32 -5.35
CA ALA A 107 0.71 1.34 -5.40
C ALA A 107 1.79 1.11 -4.34
N ALA A 108 1.42 0.73 -3.12
CA ALA A 108 2.35 0.38 -2.06
C ALA A 108 3.23 -0.83 -2.43
N GLU A 109 2.64 -1.90 -2.99
CA GLU A 109 3.40 -3.07 -3.47
C GLU A 109 4.43 -2.66 -4.52
N ALA A 110 4.03 -1.88 -5.52
CA ALA A 110 4.92 -1.39 -6.57
C ALA A 110 6.09 -0.54 -6.03
N ILE A 111 5.86 0.26 -4.99
CA ILE A 111 6.92 1.03 -4.32
C ILE A 111 7.84 0.08 -3.54
N LEU A 112 7.28 -0.86 -2.78
CA LEU A 112 8.03 -1.81 -1.95
C LEU A 112 8.88 -2.78 -2.78
N GLU A 113 8.51 -3.08 -4.03
CA GLU A 113 9.37 -3.80 -4.99
C GLU A 113 10.70 -3.06 -5.25
N LYS A 114 10.76 -1.74 -5.01
CA LYS A 114 11.97 -0.91 -5.13
C LYS A 114 12.68 -0.68 -3.81
N LYS A 115 12.25 -1.31 -2.71
CA LYS A 115 12.78 -1.10 -1.36
C LYS A 115 14.31 -1.18 -1.28
N GLU A 116 14.93 -2.20 -1.88
CA GLU A 116 16.39 -2.36 -1.85
C GLU A 116 17.11 -1.20 -2.55
N GLU A 117 16.60 -0.74 -3.70
CA GLU A 117 17.15 0.41 -4.44
C GLU A 117 16.90 1.75 -3.73
N MET A 118 15.81 1.84 -2.96
CA MET A 118 15.44 3.00 -2.16
C MET A 118 16.32 3.14 -0.92
N LEU A 119 16.60 2.04 -0.23
CA LEU A 119 17.38 2.03 1.03
C LEU A 119 18.89 1.92 0.83
N GLY A 120 19.34 1.54 -0.37
CA GLY A 120 20.76 1.51 -0.79
C GLY A 120 21.31 2.88 -1.19
#